data_AF-A0AAD6UT05-F1
#
_entry.id   AF-A0AAD6UT05-F1
#
_cell.length_a   1.000
_cell.length_b   1.000
_cell.length_c   1.000
_cell.angle_alpha   90.00
_cell.angle_beta   90.00
_cell.angle_gamma   90.00
#
_symmetry.space_group_name_H-M   'P 1'
#
loop_
_entity.id
_entity.type
_entity.pdbx_description
1 polymer ?
#
loop_
_entity_poly.entity_id
_entity_poly.type
_entity_poly.pdbx_seq_one_letter_code
_entity_poly.pdbx_strand_id
1 'polypeptide(L)'
;QPGLNGRAIAYTRGFGLGGSSAVNYMIYTRGARDDFDRFARVTGDKGWSWDSLVPYMLKNERFGAPADHHNTTRQFNPAVHGFTGINSVSLAGFPTGIDSRVIEATDEFAEFPFNLDMNSGNTIGIGWMQATIKDGVRSSSATSSANWFGLA
;
A
#
# COMPACT_ATOMS: atom_id res chain seq x y z
N GLN A 1 4.90 -2.60 30.19
CA GLN A 1 6.29 -2.13 29.96
C GLN A 1 6.46 -0.68 30.44
N PRO A 2 7.68 -0.23 30.84
CA PRO A 2 7.88 1.06 31.52
C PRO A 2 7.37 2.29 30.76
N GLY A 3 7.61 2.37 29.46
CA GLY A 3 7.09 3.43 28.58
C GLY A 3 5.58 3.39 28.32
N LEU A 4 4.86 2.38 28.83
CA LEU A 4 3.39 2.28 28.75
C LEU A 4 2.73 2.32 30.15
N ASN A 5 3.40 2.87 31.16
CA ASN A 5 2.93 2.93 32.55
C ASN A 5 2.53 1.55 33.09
N GLY A 6 3.37 0.54 32.86
CA GLY A 6 3.13 -0.82 33.34
C GLY A 6 2.11 -1.63 32.55
N ARG A 7 1.38 -1.03 31.59
CA ARG A 7 0.39 -1.76 30.78
C ARG A 7 1.03 -2.83 29.90
N ALA A 8 0.27 -3.92 29.71
CA ALA A 8 0.43 -4.87 28.62
C ALA A 8 -0.58 -4.53 27.51
N ILE A 9 -0.20 -4.74 26.25
CA ILE A 9 -1.05 -4.45 25.08
C ILE A 9 -1.22 -5.71 24.24
N ALA A 10 -2.37 -5.84 23.57
CA ALA A 10 -2.59 -6.90 22.61
C ALA A 10 -1.63 -6.75 21.43
N TYR A 11 -1.05 -7.87 20.98
CA TYR A 11 -0.16 -7.93 19.83
C TYR A 11 -0.72 -8.94 18.82
N THR A 12 -1.73 -8.50 18.08
CA THR A 12 -2.53 -9.38 17.22
C THR A 12 -1.71 -9.86 16.02
N ARG A 13 -1.86 -11.16 15.69
CA ARG A 13 -1.21 -11.81 14.55
C ARG A 13 -2.21 -12.77 13.90
N GLY A 14 -2.24 -12.78 12.56
CA GLY A 14 -3.09 -13.71 11.82
C GLY A 14 -2.58 -15.15 11.96
N PHE A 15 -3.46 -16.08 12.32
CA PHE A 15 -3.18 -17.51 12.45
C PHE A 15 -4.07 -18.30 11.49
N GLY A 16 -3.52 -18.64 10.33
CA GLY A 16 -4.24 -19.29 9.22
C GLY A 16 -3.53 -19.06 7.89
N LEU A 17 -4.08 -19.61 6.80
CA LEU A 17 -3.57 -19.37 5.46
C LEU A 17 -3.62 -17.87 5.14
N GLY A 18 -2.52 -17.34 4.58
CA GLY A 18 -2.35 -15.90 4.33
C GLY A 18 -1.79 -15.13 5.53
N GLY A 19 -1.73 -15.75 6.72
CA GLY A 19 -1.17 -15.15 7.92
C GLY A 19 -1.81 -13.80 8.25
N SER A 20 -0.99 -12.80 8.56
CA SER A 20 -1.50 -11.47 8.91
C SER A 20 -2.12 -10.72 7.72
N SER A 21 -1.82 -11.08 6.47
CA SER A 21 -2.46 -10.47 5.29
C SER A 21 -3.95 -10.83 5.16
N ALA A 22 -4.38 -11.92 5.79
CA ALA A 22 -5.79 -12.32 5.83
C ALA A 22 -6.62 -11.47 6.82
N VAL A 23 -5.97 -10.74 7.74
CA VAL A 23 -6.64 -10.01 8.83
C VAL A 23 -6.23 -8.53 8.95
N ASN A 24 -5.22 -8.07 8.20
CA ASN A 24 -4.79 -6.66 8.22
C ASN A 24 -5.86 -5.71 7.62
N TYR A 25 -5.64 -4.40 7.65
CA TYR A 25 -6.56 -3.42 7.05
C TYR A 25 -6.38 -3.19 5.54
N MET A 26 -5.63 -4.06 4.85
CA MET A 26 -5.41 -4.05 3.40
C MET A 26 -4.68 -2.83 2.83
N ILE A 27 -4.41 -1.78 3.62
CA ILE A 27 -3.65 -0.60 3.18
C ILE A 27 -2.34 -1.04 2.53
N TYR A 28 -2.15 -0.61 1.28
CA TYR A 28 -0.98 -0.93 0.47
C TYR A 28 -0.02 0.26 0.44
N THR A 29 1.13 0.09 1.08
CA THR A 29 2.24 1.04 1.04
C THR A 29 3.56 0.30 0.83
N ARG A 30 4.50 0.91 0.09
CA ARG A 30 5.84 0.37 -0.15
C ARG A 30 6.87 0.90 0.85
N GLY A 31 6.70 2.15 1.31
CA GLY A 31 7.67 2.85 2.15
C GLY A 31 8.47 3.91 1.37
N ALA A 32 9.33 4.65 2.08
CA ALA A 32 10.16 5.69 1.46
C ALA A 32 11.43 5.09 0.84
N ARG A 33 11.93 5.70 -0.24
CA ARG A 33 13.22 5.36 -0.85
C ARG A 33 14.34 5.27 0.18
N ASP A 34 14.39 6.25 1.07
CA ASP A 34 15.41 6.36 2.12
C ASP A 34 15.45 5.17 3.08
N ASP A 35 14.32 4.48 3.29
CA ASP A 35 14.28 3.28 4.15
C ASP A 35 15.05 2.12 3.51
N PHE A 36 14.83 1.89 2.22
CA PHE A 36 15.50 0.83 1.46
C PHE A 36 16.96 1.15 1.21
N ASP A 37 17.28 2.41 0.87
CA ASP A 37 18.66 2.84 0.72
C ASP A 37 19.43 2.79 2.06
N ARG A 38 18.73 3.01 3.18
CA ARG A 38 19.28 2.73 4.51
C ARG A 38 19.51 1.24 4.72
N PHE A 39 18.60 0.35 4.32
CA PHE A 39 18.85 -1.11 4.40
C PHE A 39 20.07 -1.52 3.60
N ALA A 40 20.23 -1.02 2.38
CA ALA A 40 21.41 -1.28 1.57
C ALA A 40 22.70 -0.81 2.25
N ARG A 41 22.68 0.39 2.85
CA ARG A 41 23.82 0.94 3.57
C ARG A 41 24.17 0.15 4.83
N VAL A 42 23.17 -0.23 5.63
CA VAL A 42 23.38 -0.94 6.90
C VAL A 42 23.83 -2.38 6.67
N THR A 43 23.30 -3.05 5.66
CA THR A 43 23.67 -4.43 5.32
C THR A 43 24.95 -4.52 4.48
N GLY A 44 25.34 -3.44 3.81
CA GLY A 44 26.42 -3.44 2.81
C GLY A 44 26.02 -4.08 1.47
N ASP A 45 24.75 -4.44 1.29
CA ASP A 45 24.22 -5.11 0.10
C ASP A 45 23.30 -4.18 -0.70
N LYS A 46 23.76 -3.80 -1.91
CA LYS A 46 23.00 -2.94 -2.84
C LYS A 46 21.71 -3.60 -3.36
N GLY A 47 21.55 -4.91 -3.21
CA GLY A 47 20.31 -5.62 -3.53
C GLY A 47 19.11 -5.11 -2.74
N TRP A 48 19.33 -4.48 -1.57
CA TRP A 48 18.28 -3.89 -0.74
C TRP A 48 17.94 -2.43 -1.07
N SER A 49 18.65 -1.79 -2.01
CA SER A 49 18.37 -0.39 -2.37
C SER A 49 17.00 -0.26 -3.04
N TRP A 50 16.43 0.94 -3.00
CA TRP A 50 15.13 1.21 -3.63
C TRP A 50 15.13 0.81 -5.11
N ASP A 51 16.14 1.25 -5.86
CA ASP A 51 16.22 0.99 -7.30
C ASP A 51 16.35 -0.50 -7.63
N SER A 52 17.00 -1.29 -6.77
CA SER A 52 17.08 -2.75 -6.90
C SER A 52 15.75 -3.44 -6.61
N LEU A 53 14.94 -2.90 -5.70
CA LEU A 53 13.72 -3.54 -5.22
C LEU A 53 12.46 -3.13 -6.00
N VAL A 54 12.39 -1.92 -6.56
CA VAL A 54 11.25 -1.44 -7.35
C VAL A 54 10.80 -2.45 -8.42
N PRO A 55 11.69 -3.08 -9.22
CA PRO A 55 11.28 -4.10 -10.20
C PRO A 55 10.51 -5.27 -9.57
N TYR A 56 10.86 -5.68 -8.35
CA TYR A 56 10.16 -6.75 -7.63
C TYR A 56 8.82 -6.27 -7.05
N MET A 57 8.75 -5.03 -6.58
CA MET A 57 7.48 -4.42 -6.13
C MET A 57 6.48 -4.35 -7.28
N LEU A 58 6.92 -3.88 -8.45
CA LEU A 58 6.11 -3.84 -9.67
C LEU A 58 5.71 -5.24 -10.15
N LYS A 59 6.63 -6.21 -10.06
CA LYS A 59 6.34 -7.61 -10.41
C LYS A 59 5.29 -8.24 -9.48
N ASN A 60 5.27 -7.86 -8.21
CA ASN A 60 4.29 -8.37 -7.25
C ASN A 60 2.89 -7.77 -7.48
N GLU A 61 2.82 -6.52 -7.91
CA GLU A 61 1.61 -5.72 -7.95
C GLU A 61 0.80 -5.89 -9.25
N ARG A 62 -0.52 -5.95 -9.08
CA ARG A 62 -1.52 -5.77 -10.13
C ARG A 62 -2.47 -4.67 -9.71
N PHE A 63 -2.16 -3.45 -10.11
CA PHE A 63 -3.03 -2.31 -9.90
C PHE A 63 -4.23 -2.38 -10.85
N GLY A 64 -5.43 -2.16 -10.33
CA GLY A 64 -6.68 -2.33 -11.05
C GLY A 64 -7.74 -1.30 -10.65
N ALA A 65 -8.92 -1.45 -11.25
CA ALA A 65 -10.04 -0.58 -10.97
C ALA A 65 -10.54 -0.74 -9.51
N PRO A 66 -10.97 0.35 -8.86
CA PRO A 66 -11.68 0.27 -7.59
C PRO A 66 -13.06 -0.40 -7.77
N ALA A 67 -13.63 -0.91 -6.68
CA ALA A 67 -14.87 -1.70 -6.71
C ALA A 67 -16.10 -0.93 -7.23
N ASP A 68 -16.15 0.39 -7.03
CA ASP A 68 -17.20 1.28 -7.51
C ASP A 68 -16.96 1.81 -8.94
N HIS A 69 -15.83 1.45 -9.56
CA HIS A 69 -15.43 1.88 -10.90
C HIS A 69 -15.47 3.40 -11.13
N HIS A 70 -15.25 4.20 -10.07
CA HIS A 70 -15.24 5.66 -10.21
C HIS A 70 -14.03 6.14 -11.04
N ASN A 71 -14.09 7.41 -11.47
CA ASN A 71 -12.99 8.02 -12.21
C ASN A 71 -11.78 8.28 -11.30
N THR A 72 -10.69 7.56 -11.55
CA THR A 72 -9.45 7.60 -10.75
C THR A 72 -8.42 8.63 -11.24
N THR A 73 -8.83 9.52 -12.16
CA THR A 73 -7.96 10.59 -12.67
C THR A 73 -7.41 11.43 -11.52
N ARG A 74 -6.08 11.63 -11.51
CA ARG A 74 -5.34 12.38 -10.46
C ARG A 74 -5.41 11.78 -9.05
N GLN A 75 -5.74 10.50 -8.91
CA GLN A 75 -5.73 9.83 -7.61
C GLN A 75 -4.51 8.94 -7.37
N PHE A 76 -3.77 8.60 -8.43
CA PHE A 76 -2.54 7.81 -8.37
C PHE A 76 -1.67 8.11 -9.61
N ASN A 77 -0.40 7.71 -9.57
CA ASN A 77 0.51 7.83 -10.71
C ASN A 77 0.73 6.47 -11.38
N PRO A 78 0.11 6.19 -12.55
CA PRO A 78 0.22 4.87 -13.19
C PRO A 78 1.66 4.50 -13.57
N ALA A 79 2.58 5.46 -13.71
CA ALA A 79 3.97 5.19 -14.06
C ALA A 79 4.76 4.48 -12.94
N VAL A 80 4.28 4.49 -11.69
CA VAL A 80 4.95 3.84 -10.55
C VAL A 80 4.30 2.51 -10.16
N HIS A 81 3.38 1.96 -10.96
CA HIS A 81 2.62 0.76 -10.63
C HIS A 81 2.84 -0.42 -11.58
N GLY A 82 2.74 -1.62 -11.01
CA GLY A 82 2.67 -2.88 -11.76
C GLY A 82 1.22 -3.23 -12.08
N PHE A 83 0.97 -3.83 -13.24
CA PHE A 83 -0.39 -4.14 -13.70
C PHE A 83 -0.63 -5.64 -13.96
N THR A 84 0.37 -6.47 -13.74
CA THR A 84 0.36 -7.89 -14.16
C THR A 84 0.67 -8.86 -13.02
N GLY A 85 1.07 -8.36 -11.86
CA GLY A 85 1.48 -9.16 -10.72
C GLY A 85 0.38 -10.00 -10.08
N ILE A 86 0.74 -10.67 -8.99
CA ILE A 86 -0.13 -11.60 -8.27
C ILE A 86 -1.05 -10.90 -7.28
N ASN A 87 -0.57 -9.82 -6.67
CA ASN A 87 -1.25 -9.12 -5.60
C ASN A 87 -2.11 -8.01 -6.18
N SER A 88 -3.42 -8.13 -6.08
CA SER A 88 -4.34 -7.14 -6.65
C SER A 88 -4.44 -5.94 -5.72
N VAL A 89 -4.22 -4.75 -6.28
CA VAL A 89 -4.25 -3.46 -5.60
C VAL A 89 -5.23 -2.55 -6.33
N SER A 90 -6.00 -1.77 -5.59
CA SER A 90 -6.90 -0.75 -6.15
C SER A 90 -6.96 0.46 -5.22
N LEU A 91 -7.51 1.57 -5.73
CA LEU A 91 -7.95 2.69 -4.91
C LEU A 91 -9.16 2.28 -4.05
N ALA A 92 -9.50 3.11 -3.05
CA ALA A 92 -10.70 2.90 -2.25
C ALA A 92 -11.95 2.78 -3.15
N GLY A 93 -12.72 1.69 -2.98
CA GLY A 93 -13.91 1.41 -3.79
C GLY A 93 -15.22 1.89 -3.18
N PHE A 94 -15.16 2.78 -2.20
CA PHE A 94 -16.35 3.38 -1.60
C PHE A 94 -15.99 4.78 -1.08
N PRO A 95 -16.64 5.85 -1.58
CA PRO A 95 -16.34 7.20 -1.15
C PRO A 95 -16.91 7.48 0.25
N THR A 96 -16.27 8.38 0.99
CA THR A 96 -16.74 8.84 2.28
C THR A 96 -17.05 10.34 2.28
N GLY A 97 -17.89 10.79 3.21
CA GLY A 97 -18.25 12.21 3.33
C GLY A 97 -17.11 13.14 3.76
N ILE A 98 -15.90 12.61 4.00
CA ILE A 98 -14.71 13.40 4.35
C ILE A 98 -13.68 13.48 3.23
N ASP A 99 -13.80 12.69 2.15
CA ASP A 99 -12.76 12.57 1.13
C ASP A 99 -12.43 13.92 0.49
N SER A 100 -13.45 14.67 0.03
CA SER A 100 -13.24 15.98 -0.58
C SER A 100 -12.63 16.98 0.41
N ARG A 101 -13.08 16.96 1.67
CA ARG A 101 -12.60 17.87 2.72
C ARG A 101 -11.12 17.64 3.05
N VAL A 102 -10.68 16.37 3.02
CA VAL A 102 -9.27 16.01 3.24
C VAL A 102 -8.40 16.50 2.09
N ILE A 103 -8.87 16.36 0.84
CA ILE A 103 -8.12 16.84 -0.33
C ILE A 103 -8.12 18.37 -0.41
N GLU A 104 -9.25 19.03 -0.16
CA GLU A 104 -9.34 20.50 -0.12
C GLU A 104 -8.38 21.10 0.92
N ALA A 105 -8.22 20.46 2.08
CA ALA A 105 -7.26 20.89 3.09
C ALA A 105 -5.80 20.92 2.57
N THR A 106 -5.46 20.13 1.55
CA THR A 106 -4.11 20.15 0.95
C THR A 106 -3.81 21.41 0.13
N ASP A 107 -4.86 22.09 -0.34
CA ASP A 107 -4.76 23.39 -1.02
C ASP A 107 -4.72 24.54 0.00
N GLU A 108 -5.34 24.36 1.17
CA GLU A 108 -5.41 25.38 2.23
C GLU A 108 -4.13 25.45 3.09
N PHE A 109 -3.48 24.31 3.33
CA PHE A 109 -2.37 24.20 4.28
C PHE A 109 -1.11 23.65 3.61
N ALA A 110 -0.08 24.50 3.52
CA ALA A 110 1.20 24.15 2.88
C ALA A 110 1.95 23.02 3.61
N GLU A 111 1.67 22.81 4.89
CA GLU A 111 2.23 21.73 5.72
C GLU A 111 1.74 20.33 5.30
N PHE A 112 0.60 20.27 4.59
CA PHE A 112 -0.04 19.02 4.19
C PHE A 112 -0.18 18.94 2.66
N PRO A 113 0.94 18.96 1.91
CA PRO A 113 0.89 19.01 0.46
C PRO A 113 0.20 17.78 -0.12
N PHE A 114 -0.54 17.97 -1.21
CA PHE A 114 -1.07 16.85 -1.98
C PHE A 114 0.07 15.97 -2.53
N ASN A 115 -0.02 14.67 -2.30
CA ASN A 115 0.86 13.66 -2.85
C ASN A 115 0.05 12.78 -3.81
N LEU A 116 0.35 12.90 -5.10
CA LEU A 116 -0.32 12.11 -6.13
C LEU A 116 -0.14 10.61 -5.89
N ASP A 117 1.00 10.17 -5.37
CA ASP A 117 1.26 8.75 -5.14
C ASP A 117 2.35 8.49 -4.08
N MET A 118 1.90 8.07 -2.90
CA MET A 118 2.80 7.74 -1.78
C MET A 118 3.67 6.50 -2.04
N ASN A 119 3.33 5.68 -3.05
CA ASN A 119 4.09 4.48 -3.43
C ASN A 119 5.19 4.75 -4.48
N SER A 120 5.41 6.02 -4.82
CA SER A 120 6.50 6.48 -5.70
C SER A 120 7.88 6.48 -5.05
N GLY A 121 7.95 6.23 -3.73
CA GLY A 121 9.17 6.31 -2.91
C GLY A 121 9.31 7.63 -2.15
N ASN A 122 8.41 8.59 -2.39
CA ASN A 122 8.21 9.76 -1.54
C ASN A 122 6.86 9.64 -0.83
N THR A 123 6.90 9.49 0.49
CA THR A 123 5.72 9.23 1.32
C THR A 123 5.13 10.48 1.97
N ILE A 124 5.75 11.65 1.79
CA ILE A 124 5.32 12.89 2.45
C ILE A 124 4.11 13.48 1.73
N GLY A 125 3.10 13.90 2.50
CA GLY A 125 1.90 14.56 2.02
C GLY A 125 0.64 13.72 2.21
N ILE A 126 -0.46 14.20 1.62
CA ILE A 126 -1.79 13.55 1.66
C ILE A 126 -2.14 13.08 0.25
N GLY A 127 -2.47 11.81 0.12
CA GLY A 127 -2.87 11.20 -1.14
C GLY A 127 -3.98 10.19 -0.95
N TRP A 128 -4.44 9.59 -2.05
CA TRP A 128 -5.50 8.60 -2.01
C TRP A 128 -4.98 7.25 -1.51
N MET A 129 -5.76 6.62 -0.64
CA MET A 129 -5.43 5.30 -0.10
C MET A 129 -5.51 4.24 -1.20
N GLN A 130 -4.47 3.43 -1.28
CA GLN A 130 -4.43 2.22 -2.09
C GLN A 130 -4.56 1.00 -1.17
N ALA A 131 -5.23 -0.05 -1.62
CA ALA A 131 -5.51 -1.23 -0.81
C ALA A 131 -5.38 -2.52 -1.62
N THR A 132 -4.98 -3.61 -0.97
CA THR A 132 -4.93 -4.96 -1.54
C THR A 132 -6.35 -5.54 -1.66
N ILE A 133 -7.13 -5.01 -2.61
CA ILE A 133 -8.53 -5.34 -2.87
C ILE A 133 -8.73 -5.54 -4.37
N LYS A 134 -9.50 -6.57 -4.72
CA LYS A 134 -9.99 -6.86 -6.06
C LYS A 134 -11.49 -7.10 -6.01
N ASP A 135 -12.26 -6.39 -6.83
CA ASP A 135 -13.72 -6.57 -6.94
C ASP A 135 -14.44 -6.53 -5.58
N GLY A 136 -13.99 -5.63 -4.69
CA GLY A 136 -14.53 -5.49 -3.33
C GLY A 136 -14.09 -6.57 -2.32
N VAL A 137 -13.22 -7.49 -2.72
CA VAL A 137 -12.71 -8.60 -1.88
C VAL A 137 -11.22 -8.46 -1.61
N ARG A 138 -10.79 -8.81 -0.39
CA ARG A 138 -9.38 -8.83 0.02
C ARG A 138 -8.50 -9.68 -0.91
N SER A 139 -7.39 -9.11 -1.37
CA SER A 139 -6.24 -9.84 -1.91
C SER A 139 -5.27 -10.16 -0.76
N SER A 140 -5.35 -11.37 -0.20
CA SER A 140 -4.38 -11.86 0.81
C SER A 140 -3.25 -12.60 0.11
N SER A 141 -2.16 -12.92 0.81
CA SER A 141 -1.08 -13.73 0.22
C SER A 141 -1.54 -15.14 -0.15
N ALA A 142 -2.54 -15.69 0.55
CA ALA A 142 -3.15 -16.97 0.18
C ALA A 142 -3.96 -16.86 -1.12
N THR A 143 -4.87 -15.88 -1.23
CA THR A 143 -5.72 -15.74 -2.42
C THR A 143 -4.93 -15.30 -3.65
N SER A 144 -3.96 -14.38 -3.47
CA SER A 144 -3.08 -13.92 -4.54
C SER A 144 -2.25 -15.06 -5.14
N SER A 145 -1.75 -15.97 -4.28
CA SER A 145 -0.95 -17.11 -4.75
C SER A 145 -1.82 -18.20 -5.39
N ALA A 146 -2.98 -18.52 -4.80
CA ALA A 146 -3.88 -19.53 -5.33
C ALA A 146 -4.42 -19.14 -6.72
N ASN A 147 -4.82 -17.89 -6.91
CA ASN A 147 -5.29 -17.36 -8.19
C ASN A 147 -4.21 -17.44 -9.28
N TRP A 148 -2.94 -17.24 -8.92
CA TRP A 148 -1.83 -17.33 -9.86
C TRP A 148 -1.59 -18.76 -10.37
N PHE A 149 -1.80 -19.76 -9.50
CA PHE A 149 -1.68 -21.17 -9.87
C PHE A 149 -2.98 -21.79 -10.41
N GLY A 150 -4.05 -21.01 -10.59
CA GLY A 150 -5.34 -21.50 -11.08
C GLY A 150 -6.05 -22.46 -10.11
N LEU A 151 -5.81 -22.30 -8.80
CA LEU A 151 -6.33 -23.17 -7.75
C LEU A 151 -7.61 -22.64 -7.08
N ALA A 152 -8.21 -21.57 -7.61
CA ALA A 152 -9.34 -20.84 -7.03
C ALA A 152 -10.42 -20.56 -8.08
#